data_AF-A0A968T4U0-F1
#
_entry.id   AF-A0A968T4U0-F1
#
_cell.length_a   1.000
_cell.length_b   1.000
_cell.length_c   1.000
_cell.angle_alpha   90.00
_cell.angle_beta   90.00
_cell.angle_gamma   90.00
#
_symmetry.space_group_name_H-M   'P 1'
#
loop_
_entity.id
_entity.type
_entity.pdbx_description
1 polymer ?
#
loop_
_entity_poly.entity_id
_entity_poly.type
_entity_poly.pdbx_seq_one_letter_code
_entity_poly.pdbx_strand_id
1 'polypeptide(L)'
;MRHSRLCAKKLLVYASRFPEHFHEAAGFGWTVPPAQFDWPSLVRAKEGEITRLEGLYTKTQVAAGVTLVKSRAVLDGPHHVRILSDGRRVRAKHILIATGGRPNRPETLKGVEHAITSN
;
A
#
# COMPACT_ATOMS: atom_id res chain seq x y z
N MET A 1 1.59 -5.85 -6.69
CA MET A 1 2.09 -4.50 -6.35
C MET A 1 1.78 -4.27 -4.88
N ARG A 2 2.66 -3.64 -4.10
CA ARG A 2 2.44 -3.45 -2.65
C ARG A 2 2.02 -2.00 -2.41
N HIS A 3 0.76 -1.84 -2.05
CA HIS A 3 0.05 -0.57 -1.90
C HIS A 3 0.70 0.40 -0.91
N SER A 4 0.46 1.70 -1.12
CA SER A 4 0.95 2.81 -0.27
C SER A 4 0.43 2.71 1.17
N ARG A 5 1.34 2.38 2.11
CA ARG A 5 0.99 2.10 3.52
C ARG A 5 0.57 3.35 4.29
N LEU A 6 1.13 4.52 3.96
CA LEU A 6 0.80 5.78 4.64
C LEU A 6 -0.64 6.20 4.38
N CYS A 7 -1.09 6.09 3.12
CA CYS A 7 -2.46 6.41 2.74
C CYS A 7 -3.46 5.49 3.47
N ALA A 8 -3.26 4.17 3.36
CA ALA A 8 -4.09 3.17 4.03
C ALA A 8 -4.16 3.41 5.55
N LYS A 9 -3.00 3.58 6.20
CA LYS A 9 -2.92 3.81 7.64
C LYS A 9 -3.65 5.09 8.05
N LYS A 10 -3.51 6.19 7.29
CA LYS A 10 -4.14 7.46 7.65
C LYS A 10 -5.67 7.37 7.56
N LEU A 11 -6.21 6.67 6.56
CA LEU A 11 -7.66 6.41 6.46
C LEU A 11 -8.18 5.62 7.67
N LEU A 12 -7.45 4.58 8.10
CA LEU A 12 -7.81 3.81 9.29
C LEU A 12 -7.77 4.67 10.57
N VAL A 13 -6.76 5.54 10.70
CA VAL A 13 -6.66 6.48 11.84
C VAL A 13 -7.79 7.51 11.85
N TYR A 14 -8.25 7.98 10.68
CA TYR A 14 -9.41 8.86 10.64
C TYR A 14 -10.69 8.13 11.04
N ALA A 15 -10.88 6.91 10.52
CA ALA A 15 -12.03 6.09 10.89
C ALA A 15 -12.10 5.81 12.40
N SER A 16 -10.96 5.59 13.06
CA SER A 16 -10.93 5.30 14.50
C SER A 16 -11.23 6.50 15.40
N ARG A 17 -11.20 7.74 14.89
CA ARG A 17 -11.45 8.96 15.67
C ARG A 17 -12.92 9.36 15.77
N PHE A 18 -13.77 8.85 14.87
CA PHE A 18 -15.19 9.21 14.88
C PHE A 18 -15.90 8.96 16.21
N PRO A 19 -15.67 7.84 16.93
CA PRO A 19 -16.28 7.63 18.25
C PRO A 19 -15.95 8.74 19.26
N GLU A 20 -14.71 9.21 19.30
CA GLU A 20 -14.28 10.32 20.17
C GLU A 20 -15.01 11.61 19.80
N HIS A 21 -15.09 11.92 18.50
CA HIS A 21 -15.79 13.11 18.03
C HIS A 21 -17.30 13.08 18.29
N PHE A 22 -17.94 11.91 18.21
CA PHE A 22 -19.36 11.78 18.56
C PHE A 22 -19.62 12.03 20.04
N HIS A 23 -18.69 11.63 20.91
CA HIS A 23 -18.76 11.89 22.34
C HIS A 23 -18.55 13.39 22.63
N GLU A 24 -17.55 14.02 22.02
CA GLU A 24 -17.24 15.45 22.21
C GLU A 24 -18.37 16.37 21.72
N ALA A 25 -19.11 15.96 20.69
CA ALA A 25 -20.20 16.76 20.10
C ALA A 25 -21.28 17.16 21.13
N ALA A 26 -21.52 16.33 22.15
CA ALA A 26 -22.46 16.61 23.23
C ALA A 26 -22.13 17.91 23.99
N GLY A 27 -20.84 18.20 24.20
CA GLY A 27 -20.38 19.43 24.86
C GLY A 27 -20.70 20.71 24.08
N PHE A 28 -20.99 20.58 22.79
CA PHE A 28 -21.39 21.68 21.90
C PHE A 28 -22.90 21.69 21.61
N GLY A 29 -23.69 20.96 22.41
CA GLY A 29 -25.15 20.93 22.30
C GLY A 29 -25.71 19.96 21.25
N TRP A 30 -24.87 19.12 20.64
CA TRP A 30 -25.32 18.12 19.67
C TRP A 30 -25.82 16.85 20.36
N THR A 31 -26.94 16.32 19.89
CA THR A 31 -27.40 14.97 20.25
C THR A 31 -27.16 14.04 19.08
N VAL A 32 -26.28 13.04 19.27
CA VAL A 32 -25.91 12.06 18.23
C VAL A 32 -26.44 10.69 18.67
N PRO A 33 -27.22 9.98 17.84
CA PRO A 33 -27.67 8.62 18.15
C PRO A 33 -26.51 7.62 18.15
N PRO A 34 -26.67 6.43 18.77
CA PRO A 34 -25.63 5.40 18.79
C PRO A 34 -25.16 5.03 17.37
N ALA A 35 -23.86 5.17 17.11
CA ALA A 35 -23.26 4.83 15.82
C ALA A 35 -22.90 3.34 15.75
N GLN A 36 -23.01 2.75 14.56
CA GLN A 36 -22.50 1.41 14.26
C GLN A 36 -21.32 1.50 13.30
N PHE A 37 -20.34 0.63 13.50
CA PHE A 37 -19.14 0.57 12.68
C PHE A 37 -19.11 -0.71 11.84
N ASP A 38 -19.07 -0.56 10.52
CA ASP A 38 -18.95 -1.67 9.57
C ASP A 38 -17.53 -1.76 9.00
N TRP A 39 -16.74 -2.68 9.55
CA TRP A 39 -15.36 -2.92 9.12
C TRP A 39 -15.23 -3.27 7.63
N PRO A 40 -16.05 -4.19 7.06
CA PRO A 40 -16.10 -4.43 5.62
C PRO A 40 -16.25 -3.17 4.75
N SER A 41 -17.13 -2.24 5.10
CA SER A 41 -17.28 -0.97 4.37
C SER A 41 -16.01 -0.13 4.40
N LEU A 42 -15.36 0.00 5.57
CA LEU A 42 -14.11 0.73 5.68
C LEU A 42 -13.01 0.11 4.80
N VAL A 43 -12.89 -1.22 4.83
CA VAL A 43 -11.91 -1.94 4.00
C VAL A 43 -12.18 -1.69 2.52
N ARG A 44 -13.44 -1.80 2.06
CA ARG A 44 -13.80 -1.52 0.66
C ARG A 44 -13.46 -0.08 0.25
N ALA A 45 -13.80 0.90 1.08
CA ALA A 45 -13.52 2.31 0.80
C ALA A 45 -12.00 2.57 0.71
N LYS A 46 -11.24 2.00 1.65
CA LYS A 46 -9.77 2.08 1.68
C LYS A 46 -9.14 1.44 0.43
N GLU A 47 -9.57 0.23 0.03
CA GLU A 47 -9.07 -0.43 -1.18
C GLU A 47 -9.42 0.35 -2.46
N GLY A 48 -10.63 0.91 -2.54
CA GLY A 48 -11.05 1.75 -3.66
C GLY A 48 -10.15 2.99 -3.82
N GLU A 49 -9.83 3.66 -2.71
CA GLU A 49 -8.97 4.85 -2.75
C GLU A 49 -7.52 4.51 -3.12
N ILE A 50 -6.99 3.41 -2.58
CA ILE A 50 -5.68 2.89 -2.96
C ILE A 50 -5.63 2.60 -4.47
N THR A 51 -6.63 1.91 -4.99
CA THR A 51 -6.74 1.56 -6.43
C THR A 51 -6.78 2.82 -7.30
N ARG A 52 -7.54 3.83 -6.89
CA ARG A 52 -7.64 5.11 -7.59
C ARG A 52 -6.28 5.80 -7.67
N LEU A 53 -5.56 5.90 -6.55
CA LEU A 53 -4.24 6.53 -6.49
C LEU A 53 -3.22 5.78 -7.34
N GLU A 54 -3.17 4.45 -7.27
CA GLU A 54 -2.27 3.64 -8.10
C GLU A 54 -2.55 3.83 -9.61
N GLY A 55 -3.83 3.94 -9.99
CA GLY A 55 -4.23 4.27 -11.35
C GLY A 55 -3.69 5.62 -11.80
N LEU A 56 -3.75 6.64 -10.95
CA LEU A 56 -3.20 7.97 -11.26
C LEU A 56 -1.67 7.94 -11.43
N TYR A 57 -0.93 7.27 -10.55
CA TYR A 57 0.52 7.13 -10.69
C TYR A 57 0.91 6.41 -11.99
N THR A 58 0.20 5.32 -12.30
CA THR A 58 0.38 4.56 -13.54
C THR A 58 0.15 5.45 -14.75
N LYS A 59 -0.95 6.21 -14.77
CA LYS A 59 -1.30 7.11 -15.86
C LYS A 59 -0.22 8.18 -16.08
N THR A 60 0.27 8.80 -15.00
CA THR A 60 1.32 9.83 -15.09
C THR A 60 2.63 9.27 -15.64
N GLN A 61 3.03 8.07 -15.22
CA GLN A 61 4.26 7.43 -15.73
C GLN A 61 4.16 7.10 -17.21
N VAL A 62 3.03 6.54 -17.65
CA VAL A 62 2.78 6.24 -19.07
C VAL A 62 2.76 7.52 -19.90
N ALA A 63 2.13 8.59 -19.41
CA ALA A 63 2.11 9.89 -20.08
C ALA A 63 3.52 10.51 -20.22
N ALA A 64 4.44 10.19 -19.31
CA ALA A 64 5.84 10.58 -19.37
C ALA A 64 6.71 9.66 -20.27
N GLY A 65 6.11 8.70 -20.98
CA GLY A 65 6.82 7.77 -21.88
C GLY A 65 7.49 6.58 -21.19
N VAL A 66 7.16 6.29 -19.93
CA VAL A 66 7.72 5.14 -19.20
C VAL A 66 7.06 3.84 -19.65
N THR A 67 7.87 2.87 -20.06
CA THR A 67 7.41 1.49 -20.31
C THR A 67 7.27 0.72 -19.00
N LEU A 68 6.04 0.34 -18.66
CA LEU A 68 5.76 -0.43 -17.46
C LEU A 68 5.90 -1.93 -17.70
N VAL A 69 6.72 -2.59 -16.89
CA VAL A 69 6.88 -4.05 -16.87
C VAL A 69 6.39 -4.58 -15.53
N LYS A 70 5.25 -5.29 -15.53
CA LYS A 70 4.64 -5.87 -14.32
C LYS A 70 5.30 -7.20 -13.93
N SER A 71 6.59 -7.16 -13.60
CA SER A 71 7.34 -8.34 -13.17
C SER A 71 8.42 -7.95 -12.17
N ARG A 72 8.86 -8.94 -11.38
CA ARG A 72 10.12 -8.81 -10.65
C ARG A 72 11.27 -8.74 -11.66
N ALA A 73 12.17 -7.79 -11.44
CA ALA A 73 13.45 -7.70 -12.13
C ALA A 73 14.58 -8.06 -11.15
N VAL A 74 15.63 -8.70 -11.66
CA VAL A 74 16.85 -9.01 -10.91
C VAL A 74 18.05 -8.45 -11.66
N LEU A 75 19.06 -7.98 -10.94
CA LEU A 75 20.34 -7.59 -11.56
C LEU A 75 21.00 -8.83 -12.16
N ASP A 76 21.45 -8.69 -13.40
CA ASP A 76 22.02 -9.79 -14.21
C ASP A 76 23.34 -9.33 -14.87
N GLY A 77 24.09 -8.47 -14.18
CA GLY A 77 25.35 -7.86 -14.61
C GLY A 77 25.39 -6.33 -14.44
N PRO A 78 26.51 -5.68 -14.78
CA PRO A 78 26.71 -4.24 -14.50
C PRO A 78 25.67 -3.29 -15.13
N HIS A 79 25.14 -3.66 -16.30
CA HIS A 79 24.17 -2.86 -17.07
C HIS A 79 22.98 -3.69 -17.54
N HIS A 80 22.71 -4.82 -16.88
CA HIS A 80 21.66 -5.75 -17.31
C HIS A 80 20.72 -6.09 -16.15
N VAL A 81 19.43 -6.16 -16.47
CA VAL A 81 18.41 -6.71 -15.60
C VAL A 81 17.68 -7.84 -16.32
N ARG A 82 17.32 -8.89 -15.59
CA ARG A 82 16.49 -9.99 -16.09
C ARG A 82 15.08 -9.86 -15.54
N ILE A 83 14.10 -9.93 -16.43
CA ILE A 83 12.68 -9.92 -16.11
C ILE A 83 12.24 -11.35 -15.83
N LEU A 84 11.80 -11.64 -14.60
CA LEU A 84 11.56 -13.02 -14.19
C LEU A 84 10.32 -13.66 -14.84
N SER A 85 9.31 -12.87 -15.23
CA SER A 85 8.07 -13.40 -15.82
C SER A 85 8.27 -14.03 -17.19
N ASP A 86 9.23 -13.55 -17.98
CA ASP A 86 9.43 -13.93 -19.38
C ASP A 86 10.90 -14.21 -19.74
N GLY A 87 11.81 -14.14 -18.76
CA GLY A 87 13.23 -14.41 -18.93
C GLY A 87 13.99 -13.35 -19.73
N ARG A 88 13.35 -12.29 -20.23
CA ARG A 88 14.02 -11.29 -21.07
C ARG A 88 15.12 -10.56 -20.32
N ARG A 89 16.22 -10.29 -21.02
CA ARG A 89 17.34 -9.49 -20.53
C ARG A 89 17.26 -8.08 -21.12
N VAL A 90 17.24 -7.08 -20.26
CA VAL A 90 17.17 -5.66 -20.63
C VAL A 90 18.48 -4.99 -20.27
N ARG A 91 19.09 -4.31 -21.24
CA ARG A 91 20.28 -3.49 -21.03
C ARG A 91 19.90 -2.05 -20.73
N ALA A 92 20.52 -1.43 -19.73
CA ALA A 92 20.30 -0.03 -19.37
C ALA A 92 21.62 0.69 -19.05
N LYS A 93 21.74 1.95 -19.48
CA LYS A 93 22.91 2.78 -19.14
C LYS A 93 23.00 3.03 -17.63
N HIS A 94 21.86 3.29 -17.01
CA HIS A 94 21.74 3.49 -15.56
C HIS A 94 20.66 2.58 -14.99
N ILE A 95 20.90 2.07 -13.79
CA ILE A 95 19.95 1.24 -13.05
C ILE A 95 19.70 1.90 -11.69
N LEU A 96 18.46 2.33 -11.44
CA LEU A 96 18.03 2.84 -10.15
C LEU A 96 17.38 1.73 -9.33
N ILE A 97 17.93 1.43 -8.16
CA ILE A 97 17.37 0.44 -7.23
C ILE A 97 16.41 1.15 -6.27
N ALA A 98 15.10 0.98 -6.50
CA ALA A 98 14.03 1.57 -5.70
C ALA A 98 13.03 0.50 -5.18
N THR A 99 13.54 -0.64 -4.70
CA THR A 99 12.71 -1.80 -4.31
C THR A 99 11.96 -1.65 -2.99
N GLY A 100 12.28 -0.61 -2.20
CA GLY A 100 11.74 -0.44 -0.84
C GLY A 100 12.17 -1.55 0.12
N GLY A 101 11.38 -1.77 1.18
CA GLY A 101 11.65 -2.77 2.22
C GLY A 101 10.45 -3.69 2.52
N ARG A 102 10.71 -4.77 3.26
CA ARG A 102 9.70 -5.74 3.74
C ARG A 102 9.75 -5.83 5.27
N PRO A 103 8.63 -6.09 5.96
CA PRO A 103 8.65 -6.33 7.40
C PRO A 103 9.60 -7.47 7.74
N ASN A 104 10.34 -7.31 8.83
CA ASN A 104 11.14 -8.39 9.39
C ASN A 104 10.18 -9.38 10.09
N ARG A 105 10.27 -10.65 9.73
CA ARG A 105 9.61 -11.75 10.46
C ARG A 105 10.72 -12.54 11.14
N PRO A 106 10.83 -12.50 12.48
CA PRO A 106 11.89 -13.20 13.18
C PRO A 106 11.74 -14.72 12.99
N GLU A 107 12.64 -15.33 12.21
CA GLU A 107 12.61 -16.78 11.93
C GLU A 107 12.88 -17.61 13.19
N THR A 108 13.55 -17.03 14.18
CA THR A 108 13.88 -17.67 15.46
C THR A 108 12.71 -17.71 16.44
N LEU A 109 11.62 -16.99 16.17
CA LEU A 109 10.44 -16.98 17.03
C LEU A 109 9.50 -18.11 16.63
N LYS A 110 9.37 -19.11 17.50
CA LYS A 110 8.38 -20.19 17.34
C LYS A 110 6.96 -19.61 17.30
N GLY A 111 6.15 -19.97 16.30
CA GLY A 111 4.78 -19.47 16.14
C GLY A 111 4.64 -18.18 15.34
N VAL A 112 5.73 -17.64 14.77
CA VAL A 112 5.72 -16.42 13.94
C VAL A 112 4.79 -16.54 12.71
N GLU A 113 4.51 -17.75 12.26
CA GLU A 113 3.58 -18.06 11.16
C GLU A 113 2.12 -17.68 11.46
N HIS A 114 1.74 -17.55 12.74
CA HIS A 114 0.41 -17.12 13.16
C HIS A 114 0.27 -15.59 13.27
N ALA A 115 1.36 -14.85 13.12
CA ALA A 115 1.35 -13.39 13.19
C ALA A 115 0.99 -12.75 11.85
N ILE A 116 0.34 -11.58 11.92
CA ILE A 116 0.04 -10.74 10.76
C ILE A 116 1.08 -9.64 10.58
N THR A 117 1.27 -9.19 9.35
CA THR A 117 2.13 -8.05 9.01
C THR A 117 1.31 -6.88 8.47
N SER A 118 1.92 -5.70 8.41
CA SER A 118 1.29 -4.49 7.87
C SER A 118 1.15 -4.47 6.34
N ASN A 119 1.58 -5.54 5.65
CA ASN A 119 1.58 -5.67 4.19
C ASN A 119 1.37 -7.11 3.72
#